data_AF-A0A9Q1KM13-F1
#
_entry.id   AF-A0A9Q1KM13-F1
#
_cell.length_a   1.000
_cell.length_b   1.000
_cell.length_c   1.000
_cell.angle_alpha   90.00
_cell.angle_beta   90.00
_cell.angle_gamma   90.00
#
_symmetry.space_group_name_H-M   'P 1'
#
loop_
_entity.id
_entity.type
_entity.pdbx_description
1 polymer ?
#
loop_
_entity_poly.entity_id
_entity_poly.type
_entity_poly.pdbx_seq_one_letter_code
_entity_poly.pdbx_strand_id
1 'polypeptide(L)'
;MLRECLELRQAYVYKEEVAPWNQPLDATESGKNHDPFCFCPVEKTDLMPFPSAYDDIHLNPKTMQKFRLYLLVNADREFLAQKGAPHRDFYNIRKVDTHIHHSTCMNQKHLLRFIKSKLRKEPDEMAEYRISIYGRKQSEWDQLASWFINNEIYSENAVWLIQVVGFDLVDDESKPERRPTKRMPTPAEWTNEFNPAYSYYTYYCYANLFTLNKADDIDHLAAGFLLCHNILHGINLRKAPVLSCSGLPFSFCPFHIGLAMSPLSNNQLFLDYHRNPLPVFFQKGLNVSLSSDDRSQIHLTKEALVEEYSVAAQVWKLSSCDLCEIASNSVYQSGFSHAAELHWLGNKYFFRGPAGNDIHKTNVPNLRISIRHETWKEEMQYVYSGKARVPEEIDI
;
A
#
# COMPACT_ATOMS: atom_id res chain seq x y z
N MET A 1 -21.04 17.84 -4.57
CA MET A 1 -19.81 17.41 -3.86
C MET A 1 -19.35 15.98 -4.18
N LEU A 2 -20.00 14.90 -3.71
CA LEU A 2 -19.43 13.55 -3.90
C LEU A 2 -19.32 13.12 -5.36
N ARG A 3 -20.37 13.35 -6.14
CA ARG A 3 -20.39 13.07 -7.59
C ARG A 3 -19.26 13.79 -8.32
N GLU A 4 -19.07 15.08 -8.03
CA GLU A 4 -17.99 15.88 -8.62
C GLU A 4 -16.61 15.29 -8.31
N CYS A 5 -16.33 14.87 -7.06
CA CYS A 5 -15.04 14.24 -6.73
C CYS A 5 -14.79 12.95 -7.53
N LEU A 6 -15.86 12.20 -7.84
CA LEU A 6 -15.78 10.98 -8.64
C LEU A 6 -15.57 11.25 -10.12
N GLU A 7 -16.27 12.27 -10.65
CA GLU A 7 -16.11 12.75 -12.02
C GLU A 7 -14.71 13.36 -12.22
N LEU A 8 -14.18 14.07 -11.23
CA LEU A 8 -12.81 14.59 -11.25
C LEU A 8 -11.81 13.44 -11.31
N ARG A 9 -11.94 12.42 -10.44
CA ARG A 9 -11.06 11.25 -10.51
C ARG A 9 -11.17 10.53 -11.86
N GLN A 10 -12.37 10.42 -12.43
CA GLN A 10 -12.58 9.87 -13.78
C GLN A 10 -11.73 10.57 -14.82
N ALA A 11 -11.67 11.90 -14.75
CA ALA A 11 -10.94 12.72 -15.69
C ALA A 11 -9.42 12.67 -15.47
N TYR A 12 -8.96 12.54 -14.22
CA TYR A 12 -7.53 12.63 -13.89
C TYR A 12 -6.79 11.30 -13.85
N VAL A 13 -7.44 10.18 -13.53
CA VAL A 13 -6.78 8.87 -13.52
C VAL A 13 -6.58 8.41 -14.94
N TYR A 14 -5.31 8.34 -15.35
CA TYR A 14 -4.90 7.81 -16.64
C TYR A 14 -5.45 6.41 -16.85
N LYS A 15 -5.95 6.13 -18.06
CA LYS A 15 -6.35 4.80 -18.49
C LYS A 15 -5.85 4.55 -19.89
N GLU A 16 -5.58 3.29 -20.18
CA GLU A 16 -5.36 2.87 -21.57
C GLU A 16 -6.66 3.07 -22.38
N GLU A 17 -6.52 3.57 -23.61
CA GLU A 17 -7.68 3.79 -24.51
C GLU A 17 -8.37 2.47 -24.87
N VAL A 18 -7.60 1.38 -24.93
CA VAL A 18 -8.08 0.03 -25.26
C VAL A 18 -7.75 -0.92 -24.13
N ALA A 19 -8.79 -1.53 -23.58
CA ALA A 19 -8.65 -2.48 -22.48
C ALA A 19 -7.73 -3.67 -22.82
N PRO A 20 -6.95 -4.19 -21.86
CA PRO A 20 -6.05 -5.31 -22.10
C PRO A 20 -6.74 -6.57 -22.67
N TRP A 21 -8.00 -6.81 -22.31
CA TRP A 21 -8.81 -7.95 -22.82
C TRP A 21 -9.38 -7.74 -24.23
N ASN A 22 -9.32 -6.51 -24.75
CA ASN A 22 -9.70 -6.18 -26.12
C ASN A 22 -8.48 -6.15 -27.05
N GLN A 23 -7.27 -6.28 -26.50
CA GLN A 23 -6.04 -6.40 -27.29
C GLN A 23 -5.89 -7.86 -27.78
N PRO A 24 -5.44 -8.08 -29.02
CA PRO A 24 -5.22 -9.42 -29.54
C PRO A 24 -4.15 -10.16 -28.71
N LEU A 25 -4.47 -11.37 -28.25
CA LEU A 25 -3.57 -12.24 -27.46
C LEU A 25 -2.23 -12.53 -28.16
N ASP A 26 -2.20 -12.39 -29.49
CA ASP A 26 -1.02 -12.58 -30.35
C ASP A 26 -0.12 -11.34 -30.48
N ALA A 27 -0.34 -10.29 -29.69
CA ALA A 27 0.70 -9.30 -29.40
C ALA A 27 1.80 -9.89 -28.50
N THR A 28 2.20 -11.15 -28.71
CA THR A 28 3.61 -11.49 -28.58
C THR A 28 4.38 -10.45 -29.37
N GLU A 29 5.40 -9.88 -28.71
CA GLU A 29 6.38 -8.91 -29.18
C GLU A 29 6.90 -9.22 -30.61
N SER A 30 6.07 -9.01 -31.62
CA SER A 30 6.42 -9.22 -33.01
C SER A 30 7.09 -7.95 -33.50
N GLY A 31 8.37 -7.84 -33.18
CA GLY A 31 9.35 -7.23 -34.07
C GLY A 31 9.38 -5.72 -34.16
N LYS A 32 8.95 -4.98 -33.13
CA LYS A 32 9.37 -3.58 -32.97
C LYS A 32 10.01 -3.38 -31.61
N ASN A 33 11.34 -3.32 -31.65
CA ASN A 33 12.23 -2.91 -30.57
C ASN A 33 11.91 -1.44 -30.23
N HIS A 34 10.80 -1.20 -29.55
CA HIS A 34 10.55 0.09 -28.91
C HIS A 34 11.42 0.13 -27.67
N ASP A 35 12.32 1.12 -27.61
CA ASP A 35 13.13 1.37 -26.44
C ASP A 35 12.21 1.44 -25.20
N PRO A 36 12.34 0.52 -24.23
CA PRO A 36 11.52 0.52 -23.02
C PRO A 36 11.78 1.74 -22.12
N PHE A 37 12.78 2.58 -22.46
CA PHE A 37 13.08 3.85 -21.83
C PHE A 37 12.63 5.07 -22.65
N CYS A 38 11.82 4.87 -23.70
CA CYS A 38 11.27 5.95 -24.49
C CYS A 38 10.25 6.76 -23.67
N PHE A 39 10.65 7.95 -23.23
CA PHE A 39 9.78 8.94 -22.60
C PHE A 39 9.12 9.81 -23.69
N CYS A 40 7.81 9.65 -23.87
CA CYS A 40 7.01 10.56 -24.70
C CYS A 40 6.37 11.64 -23.80
N PRO A 41 6.63 12.93 -24.03
CA PRO A 41 5.95 13.99 -23.29
C PRO A 41 4.46 13.99 -23.60
N VAL A 42 3.63 13.92 -22.55
CA VAL A 42 2.17 14.03 -22.64
C VAL A 42 1.77 15.49 -22.38
N GLU A 43 0.91 16.05 -23.21
CA GLU A 43 0.41 17.41 -23.01
C GLU A 43 -0.40 17.52 -21.70
N LYS A 44 -0.30 18.66 -21.02
CA LYS A 44 -1.09 18.89 -19.80
C LYS A 44 -2.57 18.92 -20.16
N THR A 45 -3.42 18.27 -19.36
CA THR A 45 -4.86 18.46 -19.44
C THR A 45 -5.24 19.84 -18.92
N ASP A 46 -6.12 20.55 -19.62
CA ASP A 46 -6.62 21.85 -19.16
C ASP A 46 -7.41 21.70 -17.85
N LEU A 47 -7.09 22.55 -16.88
CA LEU A 47 -7.75 22.60 -15.57
C LEU A 47 -9.22 22.96 -15.74
N MET A 48 -10.13 22.02 -15.46
CA MET A 48 -11.55 22.34 -15.36
C MET A 48 -11.83 23.19 -14.11
N PRO A 49 -12.66 24.23 -14.20
CA PRO A 49 -13.01 25.09 -13.06
C PRO A 49 -13.88 24.36 -12.03
N PHE A 50 -13.62 24.64 -10.74
CA PHE A 50 -14.36 24.12 -9.60
C PHE A 50 -15.81 24.66 -9.56
N PRO A 51 -16.84 23.81 -9.49
CA PRO A 51 -18.21 24.27 -9.27
C PRO A 51 -18.44 24.59 -7.78
N SER A 52 -19.06 25.74 -7.51
CA SER A 52 -19.53 26.14 -6.18
C SER A 52 -21.03 25.88 -6.02
N ALA A 53 -21.41 24.74 -5.44
CA ALA A 53 -22.74 24.55 -4.83
C ALA A 53 -22.74 23.34 -3.89
N TYR A 54 -23.17 23.55 -2.64
CA TYR A 54 -23.20 22.55 -1.58
C TYR A 54 -24.63 22.07 -1.33
N ASP A 55 -24.84 20.76 -1.45
CA ASP A 55 -26.00 20.06 -0.86
C ASP A 55 -25.47 18.86 -0.06
N ASP A 56 -25.87 18.79 1.21
CA ASP A 56 -25.49 17.73 2.15
C ASP A 56 -26.19 16.41 1.80
N ILE A 57 -25.42 15.43 1.34
CA ILE A 57 -25.88 14.06 1.15
C ILE A 57 -25.44 13.25 2.37
N HIS A 58 -26.38 12.89 3.23
CA HIS A 58 -26.17 11.87 4.26
C HIS A 58 -26.00 10.51 3.59
N LEU A 59 -25.05 9.71 4.07
CA LEU A 59 -24.61 8.50 3.40
C LEU A 59 -24.87 7.28 4.29
N ASN A 60 -25.14 6.14 3.65
CA ASN A 60 -25.69 4.96 4.31
C ASN A 60 -24.68 4.29 5.28
N PRO A 61 -24.85 4.37 6.60
CA PRO A 61 -23.86 3.89 7.57
C PRO A 61 -23.92 2.36 7.80
N LYS A 62 -24.49 1.58 6.87
CA LYS A 62 -24.93 0.19 7.12
C LYS A 62 -24.18 -0.91 6.34
N THR A 63 -23.22 -0.59 5.48
CA THR A 63 -22.53 -1.58 4.61
C THR A 63 -21.84 -2.69 5.41
N MET A 64 -21.14 -2.32 6.48
CA MET A 64 -20.45 -3.28 7.36
C MET A 64 -21.45 -4.18 8.09
N GLN A 65 -22.56 -3.61 8.57
CA GLN A 65 -23.63 -4.34 9.25
C GLN A 65 -24.32 -5.31 8.29
N LYS A 66 -24.56 -4.91 7.04
CA LYS A 66 -25.10 -5.77 5.98
C LYS A 66 -24.19 -6.97 5.74
N PHE A 67 -22.87 -6.76 5.62
CA PHE A 67 -21.91 -7.85 5.43
C PHE A 67 -21.86 -8.79 6.65
N ARG A 68 -21.87 -8.26 7.87
CA ARG A 68 -21.92 -9.07 9.10
C ARG A 68 -23.19 -9.92 9.17
N LEU A 69 -24.35 -9.34 8.85
CA LEU A 69 -25.61 -10.07 8.80
C LEU A 69 -25.58 -11.16 7.72
N TYR A 70 -25.03 -10.84 6.55
CA TYR A 70 -24.84 -11.82 5.48
C TYR A 70 -23.99 -13.01 5.95
N LEU A 71 -22.87 -12.78 6.65
CA LEU A 71 -22.01 -13.85 7.17
C LEU A 71 -22.76 -14.73 8.18
N LEU A 72 -23.57 -14.15 9.07
CA LEU A 72 -24.37 -14.91 10.03
C LEU A 72 -25.34 -15.90 9.36
N VAL A 73 -25.77 -15.61 8.13
CA VAL A 73 -26.74 -16.42 7.38
C VAL A 73 -26.07 -17.34 6.35
N ASN A 74 -24.93 -16.93 5.76
CA ASN A 74 -24.37 -17.58 4.58
C ASN A 74 -22.95 -18.14 4.74
N ALA A 75 -22.29 -17.96 5.89
CA ALA A 75 -20.92 -18.47 6.08
C ALA A 75 -20.79 -19.98 5.80
N ASP A 76 -21.74 -20.79 6.25
CA ASP A 76 -21.73 -22.23 5.99
C ASP A 76 -21.93 -22.55 4.50
N ARG A 77 -22.75 -21.76 3.80
CA ARG A 77 -22.99 -21.91 2.35
C ARG A 77 -21.74 -21.55 1.55
N GLU A 78 -21.00 -20.53 1.98
CA GLU A 78 -19.71 -20.17 1.39
C GLU A 78 -18.69 -21.28 1.59
N PHE A 79 -18.61 -21.83 2.81
CA PHE A 79 -17.73 -22.95 3.11
C PHE A 79 -18.05 -24.18 2.25
N LEU A 80 -19.33 -24.53 2.12
CA LEU A 80 -19.77 -25.64 1.26
C LEU A 80 -19.47 -25.37 -0.22
N ALA A 81 -19.63 -24.14 -0.70
CA ALA A 81 -19.28 -23.78 -2.08
C ALA A 81 -17.78 -23.96 -2.36
N GLN A 82 -16.89 -23.60 -1.43
CA GLN A 82 -15.46 -23.85 -1.56
C GLN A 82 -15.14 -25.34 -1.65
N LYS A 83 -15.88 -26.21 -0.94
CA LYS A 83 -15.73 -27.67 -1.08
C LYS A 83 -16.08 -28.21 -2.47
N GLY A 84 -16.87 -27.47 -3.24
CA GLY A 84 -17.14 -27.76 -4.65
C GLY A 84 -15.93 -27.57 -5.57
N ALA A 85 -14.87 -26.89 -5.11
CA ALA A 85 -13.61 -26.70 -5.83
C ALA A 85 -12.44 -27.39 -5.08
N PRO A 86 -12.40 -28.73 -4.98
CA PRO A 86 -11.52 -29.45 -4.06
C PRO A 86 -10.02 -29.26 -4.33
N HIS A 87 -9.64 -28.93 -5.57
CA HIS A 87 -8.25 -28.67 -5.96
C HIS A 87 -7.81 -27.22 -5.75
N ARG A 88 -8.68 -26.37 -5.18
CA ARG A 88 -8.35 -25.00 -4.84
C ARG A 88 -8.65 -24.72 -3.37
N ASP A 89 -7.64 -24.19 -2.72
CA ASP A 89 -7.69 -23.67 -1.37
C ASP A 89 -6.80 -22.43 -1.28
N PHE A 90 -6.76 -21.80 -0.11
CA PHE A 90 -5.95 -20.62 0.12
C PHE A 90 -4.45 -20.78 -0.23
N TYR A 91 -3.89 -21.99 -0.13
CA TYR A 91 -2.48 -22.24 -0.43
C TYR A 91 -2.21 -22.36 -1.93
N ASN A 92 -3.20 -22.81 -2.69
CA ASN A 92 -3.06 -23.10 -4.12
C ASN A 92 -3.60 -22.00 -5.05
N ILE A 93 -4.30 -21.00 -4.50
CA ILE A 93 -4.68 -19.80 -5.26
C ILE A 93 -3.48 -18.87 -5.45
N ARG A 94 -3.59 -17.98 -6.43
CA ARG A 94 -2.55 -16.99 -6.69
C ARG A 94 -2.75 -15.77 -5.79
N LYS A 95 -1.63 -15.24 -5.32
CA LYS A 95 -1.55 -14.12 -4.38
C LYS A 95 -0.35 -13.28 -4.80
N VAL A 96 -0.53 -11.97 -4.90
CA VAL A 96 0.51 -11.04 -5.29
C VAL A 96 0.91 -10.21 -4.08
N ASP A 97 2.21 -10.04 -3.88
CA ASP A 97 2.72 -9.09 -2.91
C ASP A 97 2.66 -7.69 -3.54
N THR A 98 1.59 -6.94 -3.22
CA THR A 98 1.26 -5.66 -3.86
C THR A 98 2.11 -4.49 -3.36
N HIS A 99 2.88 -4.69 -2.29
CA HIS A 99 3.76 -3.68 -1.72
C HIS A 99 4.97 -4.34 -1.06
N ILE A 100 6.12 -4.17 -1.70
CA ILE A 100 7.39 -4.68 -1.22
C ILE A 100 8.51 -3.72 -1.60
N HIS A 101 9.41 -3.44 -0.66
CA HIS A 101 10.63 -2.71 -0.98
C HIS A 101 11.68 -3.67 -1.56
N HIS A 102 12.19 -3.33 -2.75
CA HIS A 102 13.18 -4.16 -3.43
C HIS A 102 14.44 -4.41 -2.57
N SER A 103 14.90 -3.39 -1.82
CA SER A 103 16.06 -3.48 -0.93
C SER A 103 15.90 -4.48 0.21
N THR A 104 14.66 -4.76 0.63
CA THR A 104 14.35 -5.61 1.78
C THR A 104 13.65 -6.91 1.39
N CYS A 105 13.53 -7.21 0.09
CA CYS A 105 12.79 -8.36 -0.42
C CYS A 105 13.38 -9.73 -0.04
N MET A 106 14.65 -9.75 0.37
CA MET A 106 15.36 -10.97 0.76
C MET A 106 15.25 -11.23 2.26
N ASN A 107 15.05 -12.49 2.64
CA ASN A 107 15.15 -12.89 4.05
C ASN A 107 16.58 -12.69 4.57
N GLN A 108 16.72 -12.23 5.83
CA GLN A 108 18.01 -11.98 6.49
C GLN A 108 18.99 -13.16 6.34
N LYS A 109 18.52 -14.40 6.52
CA LYS A 109 19.36 -15.60 6.42
C LYS A 109 19.86 -15.87 5.00
N HIS A 110 19.08 -15.48 3.98
CA HIS A 110 19.48 -15.59 2.59
C HIS A 110 20.53 -14.53 2.25
N LEU A 111 20.25 -13.27 2.60
CA LEU A 111 21.16 -12.14 2.38
C LEU A 111 22.52 -12.39 3.05
N LEU A 112 22.50 -12.84 4.31
CA LEU A 112 23.73 -13.18 5.03
C LEU A 112 24.52 -14.30 4.34
N ARG A 113 23.84 -15.33 3.83
CA ARG A 113 24.51 -16.41 3.09
C ARG A 113 25.11 -15.93 1.79
N PHE A 114 24.42 -15.02 1.09
CA PHE A 114 24.93 -14.39 -0.12
C PHE A 114 26.20 -13.59 0.18
N ILE A 115 26.17 -12.71 1.19
CA ILE A 115 27.33 -11.93 1.64
C ILE A 115 28.49 -12.87 1.97
N LYS A 116 28.28 -13.88 2.83
CA LYS A 116 29.31 -14.87 3.16
C LYS A 116 29.84 -15.64 1.95
N SER A 117 28.98 -15.95 0.98
CA SER A 117 29.40 -16.65 -0.23
C SER A 117 30.23 -15.75 -1.15
N LYS A 118 29.84 -14.48 -1.31
CA LYS A 118 30.55 -13.50 -2.13
C LYS A 118 31.95 -13.24 -1.55
N LEU A 119 32.05 -12.99 -0.24
CA LEU A 119 33.32 -12.80 0.46
C LEU A 119 34.28 -13.99 0.34
N ARG A 120 33.76 -15.22 0.18
CA ARG A 120 34.60 -16.42 0.00
C ARG A 120 34.99 -16.70 -1.44
N LYS A 121 34.08 -16.47 -2.39
CA LYS A 121 34.28 -16.86 -3.79
C LYS A 121 35.00 -15.80 -4.62
N GLU A 122 34.82 -14.54 -4.24
CA GLU A 122 35.33 -13.39 -4.98
C GLU A 122 36.06 -12.48 -3.98
N PRO A 123 37.14 -12.99 -3.35
CA PRO A 123 37.86 -12.24 -2.34
C PRO A 123 38.53 -10.99 -2.94
N ASP A 124 38.93 -11.03 -4.21
CA ASP A 124 39.70 -9.95 -4.85
C ASP A 124 38.85 -8.72 -5.26
N GLU A 125 37.51 -8.83 -5.23
CA GLU A 125 36.63 -7.69 -5.51
C GLU A 125 36.41 -6.85 -4.25
N MET A 126 36.78 -5.57 -4.32
CA MET A 126 36.47 -4.62 -3.26
C MET A 126 34.99 -4.27 -3.25
N ALA A 127 34.34 -4.41 -2.10
CA ALA A 127 32.92 -4.08 -1.94
C ALA A 127 32.69 -3.14 -0.76
N GLU A 128 31.99 -2.03 -1.02
CA GLU A 128 31.51 -1.09 0.01
C GLU A 128 30.03 -1.36 0.29
N TYR A 129 29.72 -2.00 1.41
CA TYR A 129 28.35 -2.29 1.82
C TYR A 129 27.83 -1.20 2.75
N ARG A 130 26.60 -0.72 2.52
CA ARG A 130 25.97 0.32 3.34
C ARG A 130 24.90 -0.27 4.25
N ILE A 131 24.99 0.02 5.55
CA ILE A 131 24.01 -0.38 6.56
C ILE A 131 23.45 0.87 7.22
N SER A 132 22.14 0.98 7.33
CA SER A 132 21.50 2.10 8.04
C SER A 132 21.25 1.75 9.51
N ILE A 133 21.58 2.67 10.43
CA ILE A 133 21.15 2.62 11.83
C ILE A 133 20.10 3.68 12.05
N TYR A 134 19.00 3.31 12.72
CA TYR A 134 17.86 4.20 12.86
C TYR A 134 17.91 5.11 14.09
N GLY A 135 18.76 4.78 15.07
CA GLY A 135 19.01 5.59 16.25
C GLY A 135 17.80 5.69 17.18
N ARG A 136 16.85 4.74 17.11
CA ARG A 136 15.63 4.80 17.94
C ARG A 136 15.89 4.32 19.37
N LYS A 137 16.89 3.46 19.55
CA LYS A 137 17.36 2.97 20.87
C LYS A 137 18.89 2.88 20.89
N GLN A 138 19.51 3.24 22.02
CA GLN A 138 20.97 3.15 22.20
C GLN A 138 21.51 1.73 21.95
N SER A 139 20.72 0.71 22.29
CA SER A 139 21.05 -0.70 22.10
C SER A 139 21.17 -1.14 20.63
N GLU A 140 20.73 -0.33 19.65
CA GLU A 140 20.85 -0.68 18.22
C GLU A 140 22.31 -0.87 17.80
N TRP A 141 23.21 -0.06 18.34
CA TRP A 141 24.64 -0.15 18.07
C TRP A 141 25.24 -1.46 18.60
N ASP A 142 24.92 -1.81 19.85
CA ASP A 142 25.39 -3.05 20.47
C ASP A 142 24.80 -4.28 19.77
N GLN A 143 23.54 -4.20 19.34
CA GLN A 143 22.88 -5.26 18.58
C GLN A 143 23.50 -5.44 17.20
N LEU A 144 23.80 -4.35 16.48
CA LEU A 144 24.48 -4.42 15.19
C LEU A 144 25.89 -4.98 15.34
N ALA A 145 26.68 -4.49 16.30
CA ALA A 145 28.03 -4.97 16.57
C ALA A 145 28.03 -6.45 16.93
N SER A 146 27.14 -6.87 17.84
CA SER A 146 26.97 -8.29 18.22
C SER A 146 26.58 -9.14 17.01
N TRP A 147 25.74 -8.62 16.10
CA TRP A 147 25.36 -9.32 14.89
C TRP A 147 26.54 -9.55 13.94
N PHE A 148 27.41 -8.55 13.74
CA PHE A 148 28.64 -8.70 12.95
C PHE A 148 29.57 -9.77 13.52
N ILE A 149 29.80 -9.72 14.84
CA ILE A 149 30.69 -10.64 15.55
C ILE A 149 30.13 -12.07 15.52
N ASN A 150 28.87 -12.25 15.91
CA ASN A 150 28.22 -13.57 15.99
C ASN A 150 28.08 -14.25 14.62
N ASN A 151 28.04 -13.47 13.55
CA ASN A 151 27.95 -14.00 12.19
C ASN A 151 29.29 -14.03 11.46
N GLU A 152 30.42 -13.70 12.11
CA GLU A 152 31.76 -13.75 11.51
C GLU A 152 31.82 -12.99 10.17
N ILE A 153 31.20 -11.81 10.11
CA ILE A 153 31.12 -11.00 8.89
C ILE A 153 32.35 -10.10 8.84
N TYR A 154 33.48 -10.67 8.41
CA TYR A 154 34.74 -9.97 8.24
C TYR A 154 35.43 -10.40 6.94
N SER A 155 36.03 -9.44 6.24
CA SER A 155 36.90 -9.65 5.09
C SER A 155 37.82 -8.44 4.94
N GLU A 156 39.08 -8.67 4.53
CA GLU A 156 40.05 -7.61 4.28
C GLU A 156 39.63 -6.69 3.11
N ASN A 157 38.78 -7.19 2.22
CA ASN A 157 38.40 -6.51 0.97
C ASN A 157 36.95 -5.97 0.99
N ALA A 158 36.23 -6.08 2.12
CA ALA A 158 34.88 -5.53 2.27
C ALA A 158 34.82 -4.49 3.39
N VAL A 159 34.37 -3.28 3.04
CA VAL A 159 34.19 -2.17 3.99
C VAL A 159 32.70 -1.93 4.20
N TRP A 160 32.30 -1.68 5.44
CA TRP A 160 30.92 -1.38 5.80
C TRP A 160 30.79 0.08 6.21
N LEU A 161 29.97 0.85 5.48
CA LEU A 161 29.62 2.22 5.85
C LEU A 161 28.28 2.26 6.59
N ILE A 162 28.27 2.90 7.74
CA ILE A 162 27.06 3.11 8.53
C ILE A 162 26.41 4.42 8.06
N GLN A 163 25.19 4.33 7.54
CA GLN A 163 24.40 5.45 7.05
C GLN A 163 23.48 5.97 8.18
N VAL A 164 23.51 7.29 8.41
CA VAL A 164 22.80 7.97 9.49
C VAL A 164 21.42 8.42 9.02
N VAL A 165 20.36 8.13 9.79
CA VAL A 165 18.96 8.48 9.43
C VAL A 165 18.35 9.61 10.27
N GLY A 166 19.03 10.02 11.35
CA GLY A 166 18.53 11.01 12.31
C GLY A 166 19.56 12.10 12.57
N PHE A 167 19.09 13.32 12.82
CA PHE A 167 19.94 14.46 13.14
C PHE A 167 19.90 14.72 14.64
N ASP A 168 21.04 14.51 15.29
CA ASP A 168 21.28 14.94 16.66
C ASP A 168 21.98 16.31 16.63
N LEU A 169 21.42 17.28 17.33
CA LEU A 169 21.95 18.65 17.40
C LEU A 169 22.72 18.77 18.71
N VAL A 170 24.03 19.04 18.62
CA VAL A 170 24.92 19.13 19.78
C VAL A 170 25.66 20.46 19.79
N ASP A 171 25.81 21.07 20.97
CA ASP A 171 26.73 22.18 21.22
C ASP A 171 27.21 22.13 22.69
N ASP A 172 28.24 22.91 23.01
CA ASP A 172 28.76 23.08 24.36
C ASP A 172 27.80 23.94 25.20
N GLU A 173 26.91 23.28 25.94
CA GLU A 173 25.88 23.88 26.80
C GLU A 173 26.45 24.81 27.89
N SER A 174 27.76 24.78 28.14
CA SER A 174 28.42 25.65 29.10
C SER A 174 28.70 27.07 28.56
N LYS A 175 28.58 27.28 27.23
CA LYS A 175 28.81 28.59 26.62
C LYS A 175 27.62 29.53 26.85
N PRO A 176 27.86 30.78 27.28
CA PRO A 176 26.80 31.74 27.47
C PRO A 176 26.21 32.17 26.11
N GLU A 177 24.92 31.87 25.90
CA GLU A 177 24.16 32.28 24.71
C GLU A 177 23.18 33.43 25.01
N ARG A 178 22.85 34.21 23.97
CA ARG A 178 21.81 35.24 24.06
C ARG A 178 20.44 34.61 23.85
N ARG A 179 19.55 34.72 24.83
CA ARG A 179 18.18 34.19 24.71
C ARG A 179 17.44 34.81 23.51
N PRO A 180 16.77 34.00 22.68
CA PRO A 180 16.00 34.49 21.54
C PRO A 180 14.90 35.47 21.97
N THR A 181 14.58 36.41 21.09
CA THR A 181 13.40 37.28 21.23
C THR A 181 12.42 37.02 20.11
N LYS A 182 11.17 37.51 20.23
CA LYS A 182 10.14 37.36 19.17
C LYS A 182 10.52 37.99 17.82
N ARG A 183 11.54 38.85 17.78
CA ARG A 183 12.02 39.53 16.57
C ARG A 183 13.47 39.14 16.32
N MET A 184 13.71 37.87 15.99
CA MET A 184 15.01 37.44 15.50
C MET A 184 15.07 37.57 13.96
N PRO A 185 16.24 37.92 13.41
CA PRO A 185 16.45 37.94 11.97
C PRO A 185 16.29 36.54 11.39
N THR A 186 15.86 36.44 10.13
CA THR A 186 15.78 35.16 9.42
C THR A 186 17.17 34.58 9.12
N PRO A 187 17.30 33.29 8.77
CA PRO A 187 18.62 32.70 8.53
C PRO A 187 19.40 33.39 7.41
N ALA A 188 18.70 33.93 6.42
CA ALA A 188 19.29 34.71 5.33
C ALA A 188 19.75 36.12 5.75
N GLU A 189 19.17 36.66 6.83
CA GLU A 189 19.48 37.98 7.38
C GLU A 189 20.50 37.89 8.55
N TRP A 190 20.91 36.68 8.95
CA TRP A 190 21.88 36.47 10.01
C TRP A 190 23.31 36.63 9.48
N THR A 191 23.77 37.87 9.38
CA THR A 191 25.12 38.22 8.87
C THR A 191 26.11 38.63 9.95
N ASN A 192 25.76 38.44 11.23
CA ASN A 192 26.60 38.83 12.35
C ASN A 192 27.65 37.73 12.68
N GLU A 193 28.74 38.12 13.33
CA GLU A 193 29.85 37.20 13.70
C GLU A 193 29.51 36.27 14.89
N PHE A 194 28.34 36.41 15.50
CA PHE A 194 27.94 35.64 16.68
C PHE A 194 27.17 34.39 16.28
N ASN A 195 27.44 33.29 16.98
CA ASN A 195 26.68 32.05 16.82
C ASN A 195 25.21 32.29 17.23
N PRO A 196 24.21 31.92 16.41
CA PRO A 196 22.82 31.91 16.82
C PRO A 196 22.62 31.05 18.08
N ALA A 197 21.62 31.40 18.88
CA ALA A 197 21.27 30.61 20.07
C ALA A 197 20.85 29.19 19.67
N TYR A 198 21.09 28.21 20.54
CA TYR A 198 20.77 26.81 20.30
C TYR A 198 19.29 26.61 19.91
N SER A 199 18.39 27.30 20.61
CA SER A 199 16.95 27.31 20.31
C SER A 199 16.57 27.86 18.93
N TYR A 200 17.40 28.73 18.34
CA TYR A 200 17.22 29.20 16.96
C TYR A 200 17.56 28.08 15.96
N TYR A 201 18.67 27.36 16.19
CA TYR A 201 19.03 26.17 15.41
C TYR A 201 17.96 25.09 15.49
N THR A 202 17.53 24.75 16.71
CA THR A 202 16.49 23.74 16.91
C THR A 202 15.20 24.10 16.17
N TYR A 203 14.80 25.37 16.16
CA TYR A 203 13.58 25.82 15.47
C TYR A 203 13.65 25.65 13.95
N TYR A 204 14.71 26.12 13.29
CA TYR A 204 14.79 26.03 11.83
C TYR A 204 15.12 24.61 11.34
N CYS A 205 15.93 23.85 12.08
CA CYS A 205 16.12 22.43 11.83
C CYS A 205 14.81 21.66 12.00
N TYR A 206 14.04 21.95 13.07
CA TYR A 206 12.71 21.40 13.26
C TYR A 206 11.76 21.82 12.14
N ALA A 207 11.67 23.09 11.76
CA ALA A 207 10.73 23.55 10.74
C ALA A 207 11.00 22.92 9.37
N ASN A 208 12.27 22.78 8.99
CA ASN A 208 12.68 22.14 7.74
C ASN A 208 12.40 20.62 7.78
N LEU A 209 12.79 19.93 8.85
CA LEU A 209 12.52 18.51 9.04
C LEU A 209 11.02 18.23 9.18
N PHE A 210 10.29 19.08 9.88
CA PHE A 210 8.85 18.99 10.07
C PHE A 210 8.14 19.15 8.74
N THR A 211 8.49 20.15 7.92
CA THR A 211 7.90 20.33 6.58
C THR A 211 8.22 19.15 5.67
N LEU A 212 9.45 18.64 5.70
CA LEU A 212 9.86 17.45 4.95
C LEU A 212 9.10 16.18 5.40
N ASN A 213 8.88 16.03 6.71
CA ASN A 213 8.18 14.89 7.30
C ASN A 213 6.65 15.06 7.34
N LYS A 214 6.13 16.27 7.09
CA LYS A 214 4.68 16.55 7.01
C LYS A 214 4.03 16.05 5.73
N ALA A 215 4.78 15.35 4.87
CA ALA A 215 4.29 14.66 3.69
C ALA A 215 3.34 13.46 3.99
N ASP A 216 2.71 13.43 5.18
CA ASP A 216 1.80 12.38 5.66
C ASP A 216 0.43 12.96 6.11
N ASP A 217 0.09 14.15 5.60
CA ASP A 217 -1.20 14.83 5.85
C ASP A 217 -2.37 14.19 5.06
N ILE A 218 -3.61 14.41 5.50
CA ILE A 218 -4.85 13.94 4.84
C ILE A 218 -4.88 14.31 3.35
N ASP A 219 -4.25 15.43 3.01
CA ASP A 219 -4.12 15.93 1.64
C ASP A 219 -3.39 14.94 0.71
N HIS A 220 -2.48 14.09 1.21
CA HIS A 220 -1.83 13.04 0.42
C HIS A 220 -2.81 11.96 0.01
N LEU A 221 -3.76 11.62 0.89
CA LEU A 221 -4.83 10.68 0.58
C LEU A 221 -5.81 11.29 -0.41
N ALA A 222 -6.10 12.59 -0.31
CA ALA A 222 -6.94 13.29 -1.27
C ALA A 222 -6.27 13.38 -2.66
N ALA A 223 -4.99 13.72 -2.72
CA ALA A 223 -4.23 13.76 -3.97
C ALA A 223 -4.03 12.36 -4.56
N GLY A 224 -3.67 11.37 -3.74
CA GLY A 224 -3.58 9.96 -4.15
C GLY A 224 -4.93 9.42 -4.64
N PHE A 225 -6.03 9.83 -4.00
CA PHE A 225 -7.38 9.54 -4.48
C PHE A 225 -7.68 10.17 -5.83
N LEU A 226 -7.11 11.31 -6.23
CA LEU A 226 -7.39 11.87 -7.55
C LEU A 226 -6.51 11.29 -8.65
N LEU A 227 -5.29 10.86 -8.31
CA LEU A 227 -4.25 10.61 -9.31
C LEU A 227 -3.78 9.15 -9.39
N CYS A 228 -3.88 8.37 -8.32
CA CYS A 228 -3.25 7.05 -8.24
C CYS A 228 -4.23 5.88 -8.47
N HIS A 229 -3.74 4.77 -9.02
CA HIS A 229 -4.51 3.52 -9.16
C HIS A 229 -4.61 2.75 -7.83
N ASN A 230 -3.51 2.67 -7.09
CA ASN A 230 -3.41 2.00 -5.80
C ASN A 230 -2.83 2.94 -4.74
N ILE A 231 -3.19 2.74 -3.48
CA ILE A 231 -2.66 3.44 -2.31
C ILE A 231 -2.02 2.42 -1.38
N LEU A 232 -0.80 2.73 -0.95
CA LEU A 232 -0.03 1.93 -0.01
C LEU A 232 -0.38 2.35 1.42
N HIS A 233 -0.51 1.37 2.33
CA HIS A 233 -0.95 1.48 3.72
C HIS A 233 -2.36 2.03 3.95
N GLY A 234 -2.69 3.24 3.48
CA GLY A 234 -4.03 3.83 3.61
C GLY A 234 -4.56 3.98 5.05
N ILE A 235 -3.69 3.95 6.07
CA ILE A 235 -4.09 3.85 7.48
C ILE A 235 -4.83 5.10 7.96
N ASN A 236 -4.34 6.27 7.52
CA ASN A 236 -4.88 7.56 7.88
C ASN A 236 -6.27 7.80 7.28
N LEU A 237 -6.73 6.96 6.33
CA LEU A 237 -8.12 6.98 5.87
C LEU A 237 -9.03 6.95 7.10
N ARG A 238 -8.80 6.08 8.09
CA ARG A 238 -9.65 5.95 9.30
C ARG A 238 -10.00 7.28 10.02
N LYS A 239 -9.17 8.32 9.86
CA LYS A 239 -9.31 9.64 10.51
C LYS A 239 -10.11 10.64 9.68
N ALA A 240 -10.33 10.37 8.39
CA ALA A 240 -11.04 11.25 7.49
C ALA A 240 -12.34 10.56 7.05
N PRO A 241 -13.49 10.81 7.71
CA PRO A 241 -14.75 10.17 7.35
C PRO A 241 -15.14 10.40 5.89
N VAL A 242 -14.92 11.59 5.34
CA VAL A 242 -15.14 11.85 3.91
C VAL A 242 -14.19 11.01 3.03
N LEU A 243 -13.03 10.61 3.53
CA LEU A 243 -12.13 9.68 2.87
C LEU A 243 -12.18 8.24 3.47
N SER A 244 -13.13 7.88 4.36
CA SER A 244 -13.07 6.58 5.08
C SER A 244 -14.34 6.06 5.73
N CYS A 245 -15.28 6.93 6.09
CA CYS A 245 -16.51 6.56 6.73
C CYS A 245 -17.75 7.00 5.96
N SER A 246 -18.62 6.01 5.84
CA SER A 246 -20.08 6.13 5.99
C SER A 246 -20.66 7.06 4.98
N GLY A 247 -20.61 6.63 3.72
CA GLY A 247 -20.12 7.52 2.68
C GLY A 247 -20.68 7.32 1.28
N LEU A 248 -20.03 7.81 0.25
CA LEU A 248 -18.68 7.41 -0.09
C LEU A 248 -18.38 6.00 0.40
N PRO A 249 -19.01 4.97 -0.16
CA PRO A 249 -18.24 3.79 -0.44
C PRO A 249 -16.88 4.25 -1.01
N PHE A 250 -15.80 3.74 -0.46
CA PHE A 250 -14.59 3.53 -1.26
C PHE A 250 -14.83 2.51 -2.40
N SER A 251 -16.04 1.96 -2.44
CA SER A 251 -16.75 1.38 -3.58
C SER A 251 -17.35 2.46 -4.54
N PHE A 252 -17.20 3.78 -4.36
CA PHE A 252 -17.77 4.81 -5.27
C PHE A 252 -16.90 5.18 -6.44
N CYS A 253 -15.73 4.61 -6.52
CA CYS A 253 -15.06 4.64 -7.77
C CYS A 253 -15.75 3.60 -8.66
N PRO A 254 -16.19 3.95 -9.87
CA PRO A 254 -16.11 2.96 -10.94
C PRO A 254 -14.72 2.25 -10.89
N PHE A 255 -13.65 3.00 -10.51
CA PHE A 255 -12.22 2.64 -10.43
C PHE A 255 -11.75 2.15 -9.04
N HIS A 256 -12.14 0.94 -8.62
CA HIS A 256 -11.78 0.33 -7.31
C HIS A 256 -10.32 0.61 -6.86
N ILE A 257 -10.08 1.66 -6.05
CA ILE A 257 -8.73 1.99 -5.58
C ILE A 257 -8.23 0.84 -4.69
N GLY A 258 -7.16 0.19 -5.13
CA GLY A 258 -6.53 -0.86 -4.34
C GLY A 258 -5.84 -0.28 -3.12
N LEU A 259 -6.11 -0.84 -1.95
CA LEU A 259 -5.40 -0.55 -0.71
C LEU A 259 -4.47 -1.72 -0.40
N ALA A 260 -3.18 -1.55 -0.68
CA ALA A 260 -2.16 -2.51 -0.31
C ALA A 260 -1.69 -2.20 1.13
N MET A 261 -2.05 -3.06 2.07
CA MET A 261 -1.80 -2.83 3.49
C MET A 261 -0.79 -3.84 4.04
N SER A 262 0.04 -3.41 4.98
CA SER A 262 1.14 -4.21 5.55
C SER A 262 1.04 -4.22 7.08
N PRO A 263 0.09 -4.95 7.68
CA PRO A 263 -0.24 -4.84 9.09
C PRO A 263 0.90 -5.10 10.08
N LEU A 264 1.80 -6.05 9.80
CA LEU A 264 2.97 -6.33 10.63
C LEU A 264 3.96 -5.17 10.59
N SER A 265 4.24 -4.63 9.41
CA SER A 265 5.03 -3.39 9.25
C SER A 265 4.42 -2.24 10.04
N ASN A 266 3.12 -2.05 9.87
CA ASN A 266 2.38 -0.98 10.51
C ASN A 266 2.46 -1.07 12.04
N ASN A 267 2.38 -2.29 12.58
CA ASN A 267 2.53 -2.58 14.00
C ASN A 267 3.93 -2.27 14.52
N GLN A 268 4.97 -2.51 13.73
CA GLN A 268 6.34 -2.21 14.12
C GLN A 268 6.66 -0.71 14.09
N LEU A 269 5.99 0.06 13.23
CA LEU A 269 6.33 1.45 12.97
C LEU A 269 5.42 2.48 13.67
N PHE A 270 4.09 2.35 13.61
CA PHE A 270 3.20 3.46 13.95
C PHE A 270 1.77 3.10 14.41
N LEU A 271 1.35 1.83 14.40
CA LEU A 271 -0.02 1.45 14.78
C LEU A 271 -0.15 0.00 15.28
N ASP A 272 -0.55 -0.17 16.55
CA ASP A 272 -0.85 -1.48 17.15
C ASP A 272 -1.69 -2.39 16.22
N TYR A 273 -1.29 -3.65 16.11
CA TYR A 273 -1.87 -4.60 15.15
C TYR A 273 -3.40 -4.74 15.28
N HIS A 274 -3.92 -4.77 16.51
CA HIS A 274 -5.35 -4.86 16.78
C HIS A 274 -6.14 -3.60 16.38
N ARG A 275 -5.46 -2.47 16.24
CA ARG A 275 -6.05 -1.18 15.84
C ARG A 275 -5.90 -0.90 14.35
N ASN A 276 -5.30 -1.81 13.60
CA ASN A 276 -5.18 -1.70 12.17
C ASN A 276 -6.59 -1.64 11.52
N PRO A 277 -6.85 -0.72 10.58
CA PRO A 277 -8.18 -0.56 10.01
C PRO A 277 -8.53 -1.59 8.92
N LEU A 278 -7.59 -2.42 8.48
CA LEU A 278 -7.81 -3.44 7.45
C LEU A 278 -9.06 -4.30 7.67
N PRO A 279 -9.31 -4.94 8.83
CA PRO A 279 -10.51 -5.75 9.03
C PRO A 279 -11.80 -4.93 8.87
N VAL A 280 -11.80 -3.66 9.26
CA VAL A 280 -12.95 -2.75 9.08
C VAL A 280 -13.13 -2.39 7.62
N PHE A 281 -12.04 -2.09 6.90
CA PHE A 281 -12.07 -1.80 5.47
C PHE A 281 -12.55 -3.01 4.67
N PHE A 282 -12.05 -4.20 4.99
CA PHE A 282 -12.49 -5.45 4.39
C PHE A 282 -13.98 -5.72 4.62
N GLN A 283 -14.48 -5.56 5.85
CA GLN A 283 -15.91 -5.76 6.14
C GLN A 283 -16.81 -4.72 5.45
N LYS A 284 -16.32 -3.51 5.25
CA LYS A 284 -17.00 -2.47 4.46
C LYS A 284 -16.97 -2.74 2.94
N GLY A 285 -16.18 -3.71 2.48
CA GLY A 285 -16.06 -4.08 1.06
C GLY A 285 -15.09 -3.21 0.26
N LEU A 286 -14.11 -2.61 0.93
CA LEU A 286 -13.03 -1.92 0.23
C LEU A 286 -12.11 -2.93 -0.47
N ASN A 287 -11.53 -2.52 -1.60
CA ASN A 287 -10.56 -3.31 -2.35
C ASN A 287 -9.22 -3.34 -1.59
N VAL A 288 -9.12 -4.20 -0.58
CA VAL A 288 -7.91 -4.35 0.25
C VAL A 288 -7.11 -5.58 -0.16
N SER A 289 -5.78 -5.46 -0.12
CA SER A 289 -4.82 -6.55 -0.23
C SER A 289 -3.85 -6.53 0.95
N LEU A 290 -3.28 -7.69 1.27
CA LEU A 290 -2.20 -7.83 2.24
C LEU A 290 -0.86 -7.83 1.50
N SER A 291 0.14 -7.22 2.11
CA SER A 291 1.48 -7.03 1.54
C SER A 291 2.55 -7.05 2.61
N SER A 292 3.78 -7.38 2.24
CA SER A 292 4.86 -7.65 3.21
C SER A 292 5.74 -6.44 3.54
N ASP A 293 5.76 -5.41 2.70
CA ASP A 293 6.60 -4.22 2.92
C ASP A 293 8.09 -4.58 3.05
N ASP A 294 8.65 -4.50 4.26
CA ASP A 294 10.04 -4.85 4.57
C ASP A 294 10.21 -6.30 5.06
N ARG A 295 10.35 -7.25 4.12
CA ARG A 295 10.50 -8.68 4.43
C ARG A 295 11.68 -8.96 5.37
N SER A 296 12.83 -8.34 5.14
CA SER A 296 14.02 -8.60 5.94
C SER A 296 13.89 -8.14 7.38
N GLN A 297 13.16 -7.05 7.66
CA GLN A 297 13.12 -6.46 8.99
C GLN A 297 11.99 -7.02 9.85
N ILE A 298 10.88 -7.42 9.22
CA ILE A 298 9.62 -7.71 9.90
C ILE A 298 9.38 -9.22 10.02
N HIS A 299 9.72 -9.99 8.98
CA HIS A 299 9.28 -11.36 8.82
C HIS A 299 10.28 -12.39 9.32
N LEU A 300 9.78 -13.41 10.01
CA LEU A 300 10.60 -14.50 10.54
C LEU A 300 10.65 -15.69 9.58
N THR A 301 9.63 -15.85 8.74
CA THR A 301 9.51 -17.00 7.85
C THR A 301 10.20 -16.76 6.49
N LYS A 302 10.36 -17.84 5.72
CA LYS A 302 10.81 -17.72 4.32
C LYS A 302 9.74 -17.13 3.41
N GLU A 303 8.48 -17.34 3.76
CA GLU A 303 7.31 -16.93 2.98
C GLU A 303 6.62 -15.76 3.68
N ALA A 304 7.28 -14.59 3.64
CA ALA A 304 6.83 -13.38 4.32
C ALA A 304 5.35 -13.03 4.08
N LEU A 305 4.91 -13.09 2.82
CA LEU A 305 3.52 -12.81 2.48
C LEU A 305 2.56 -13.82 3.12
N VAL A 306 2.91 -15.11 3.14
CA VAL A 306 2.06 -16.15 3.76
C VAL A 306 1.98 -15.97 5.27
N GLU A 307 3.07 -15.53 5.90
CA GLU A 307 3.10 -15.14 7.31
C GLU A 307 2.16 -13.97 7.62
N GLU A 308 2.15 -12.91 6.80
CA GLU A 308 1.19 -11.80 6.92
C GLU A 308 -0.27 -12.33 6.96
N TYR A 309 -0.65 -13.12 5.96
CA TYR A 309 -2.00 -13.67 5.89
C TYR A 309 -2.31 -14.60 7.08
N SER A 310 -1.33 -15.37 7.53
CA SER A 310 -1.51 -16.33 8.62
C SER A 310 -1.71 -15.61 9.95
N VAL A 311 -0.96 -14.54 10.24
CA VAL A 311 -1.15 -13.71 11.43
C VAL A 311 -2.49 -12.96 11.35
N ALA A 312 -2.81 -12.36 10.20
CA ALA A 312 -4.09 -11.70 9.97
C ALA A 312 -5.29 -12.65 10.18
N ALA A 313 -5.21 -13.87 9.66
CA ALA A 313 -6.25 -14.89 9.83
C ALA A 313 -6.50 -15.22 11.30
N GLN A 314 -5.42 -15.41 12.07
CA GLN A 314 -5.53 -15.80 13.48
C GLN A 314 -5.99 -14.65 14.38
N VAL A 315 -5.49 -13.44 14.14
CA VAL A 315 -5.80 -12.27 14.98
C VAL A 315 -7.20 -11.73 14.68
N TRP A 316 -7.59 -11.64 13.40
CA TRP A 316 -8.89 -11.09 12.99
C TRP A 316 -9.96 -12.13 12.69
N LYS A 317 -9.65 -13.42 12.91
CA LYS A 317 -10.57 -14.55 12.72
C LYS A 317 -11.13 -14.61 11.29
N LEU A 318 -10.27 -14.38 10.30
CA LEU A 318 -10.65 -14.45 8.89
C LEU A 318 -10.80 -15.92 8.47
N SER A 319 -11.89 -16.20 7.75
CA SER A 319 -12.15 -17.51 7.15
C SER A 319 -11.29 -17.75 5.91
N SER A 320 -11.23 -19.00 5.44
CA SER A 320 -10.58 -19.35 4.16
C SER A 320 -11.16 -18.52 3.00
N CYS A 321 -12.48 -18.33 2.97
CA CYS A 321 -13.17 -17.48 2.00
C CYS A 321 -12.66 -16.04 2.04
N ASP A 322 -12.50 -15.46 3.23
CA ASP A 322 -11.99 -14.09 3.41
C ASP A 322 -10.55 -13.96 2.90
N LEU A 323 -9.69 -14.91 3.23
CA LEU A 323 -8.30 -14.91 2.78
C LEU A 323 -8.20 -15.08 1.26
N CYS A 324 -9.05 -15.92 0.66
CA CYS A 324 -9.12 -16.11 -0.79
C CYS A 324 -9.62 -14.84 -1.50
N GLU A 325 -10.57 -14.11 -0.90
CA GLU A 325 -11.04 -12.82 -1.42
C GLU A 325 -9.92 -11.77 -1.40
N ILE A 326 -9.23 -11.62 -0.26
CA ILE A 326 -8.11 -10.67 -0.12
C ILE A 326 -6.97 -11.02 -1.09
N ALA A 327 -6.66 -12.32 -1.26
CA ALA A 327 -5.67 -12.78 -2.22
C ALA A 327 -6.11 -12.54 -3.68
N SER A 328 -7.37 -12.79 -4.02
CA SER A 328 -7.87 -12.50 -5.37
C SER A 328 -7.81 -11.02 -5.68
N ASN A 329 -8.17 -10.16 -4.73
CA ASN A 329 -8.03 -8.70 -4.85
C ASN A 329 -6.58 -8.27 -5.09
N SER A 330 -5.60 -8.94 -4.46
CA SER A 330 -4.18 -8.65 -4.70
C SER A 330 -3.77 -8.87 -6.16
N VAL A 331 -4.38 -9.83 -6.85
CA VAL A 331 -4.16 -10.08 -8.28
C VAL A 331 -4.82 -8.98 -9.11
N TYR A 332 -6.08 -8.61 -8.82
CA TYR A 332 -6.75 -7.49 -9.49
C TYR A 332 -6.05 -6.14 -9.29
N GLN A 333 -5.33 -5.95 -8.18
CA GLN A 333 -4.56 -4.73 -7.92
C GLN A 333 -3.18 -4.72 -8.58
N SER A 334 -2.75 -5.86 -9.13
CA SER A 334 -1.44 -6.01 -9.74
C SER A 334 -1.40 -5.43 -11.15
N GLY A 335 -0.20 -5.21 -11.68
CA GLY A 335 0.01 -4.81 -13.07
C GLY A 335 0.46 -5.96 -13.96
N PHE A 336 0.04 -7.21 -13.67
CA PHE A 336 0.41 -8.36 -14.49
C PHE A 336 -0.33 -8.36 -15.83
N SER A 337 0.21 -9.08 -16.82
CA SER A 337 -0.39 -9.13 -18.15
C SER A 337 -1.77 -9.79 -18.15
N HIS A 338 -2.62 -9.39 -19.10
CA HIS A 338 -3.94 -10.00 -19.32
C HIS A 338 -3.87 -11.53 -19.40
N ALA A 339 -2.85 -12.08 -20.07
CA ALA A 339 -2.64 -13.53 -20.19
C ALA A 339 -2.40 -14.20 -18.82
N ALA A 340 -1.65 -13.56 -17.93
CA ALA A 340 -1.43 -14.06 -16.57
C ALA A 340 -2.72 -14.01 -15.74
N GLU A 341 -3.46 -12.91 -15.84
CA GLU A 341 -4.74 -12.72 -15.12
C GLU A 341 -5.81 -13.71 -15.59
N LEU A 342 -5.95 -13.95 -16.90
CA LEU A 342 -6.80 -15.01 -17.45
C LEU A 342 -6.46 -16.38 -16.85
N HIS A 343 -5.17 -16.68 -16.75
CA HIS A 343 -4.71 -17.95 -16.20
C HIS A 343 -4.99 -18.08 -14.70
N TRP A 344 -4.89 -16.99 -13.93
CA TRP A 344 -4.98 -16.99 -12.47
C TRP A 344 -6.39 -16.77 -11.92
N LEU A 345 -7.21 -15.95 -12.57
CA LEU A 345 -8.55 -15.55 -12.12
C LEU A 345 -9.65 -16.22 -12.95
N GLY A 346 -9.36 -16.56 -14.21
CA GLY A 346 -10.28 -17.22 -15.14
C GLY A 346 -10.58 -16.36 -16.38
N ASN A 347 -11.16 -17.00 -17.40
CA ASN A 347 -11.31 -16.40 -18.73
C ASN A 347 -12.25 -15.19 -18.80
N LYS A 348 -13.01 -14.95 -17.73
CA LYS A 348 -14.07 -13.94 -17.65
C LYS A 348 -13.79 -12.90 -16.57
N TYR A 349 -12.58 -12.89 -16.00
CA TYR A 349 -12.25 -12.06 -14.82
C TYR A 349 -12.57 -10.57 -14.99
N PHE A 350 -12.55 -10.08 -16.24
CA PHE A 350 -12.88 -8.69 -16.58
C PHE A 350 -14.37 -8.35 -16.46
N PHE A 351 -15.28 -9.32 -16.36
CA PHE A 351 -16.70 -9.05 -16.07
C PHE A 351 -16.92 -8.77 -14.59
N ARG A 352 -17.74 -7.76 -14.28
CA ARG A 352 -18.09 -7.44 -12.88
C ARG A 352 -19.03 -8.46 -12.27
N GLY A 353 -18.87 -8.62 -10.96
CA GLY A 353 -19.76 -9.44 -10.16
C GLY A 353 -19.54 -10.94 -10.41
N PRO A 354 -20.54 -11.79 -10.07
CA PRO A 354 -20.37 -13.24 -10.12
C PRO A 354 -20.05 -13.80 -11.51
N ALA A 355 -20.39 -13.09 -12.58
CA ALA A 355 -20.17 -13.52 -13.96
C ALA A 355 -18.67 -13.63 -14.32
N GLY A 356 -17.82 -12.82 -13.69
CA GLY A 356 -16.38 -12.85 -13.92
C GLY A 356 -15.59 -13.73 -12.96
N ASN A 357 -16.24 -14.30 -11.94
CA ASN A 357 -15.54 -15.11 -10.96
C ASN A 357 -15.55 -16.60 -11.35
N ASP A 358 -14.36 -17.19 -11.42
CA ASP A 358 -14.18 -18.63 -11.50
C ASP A 358 -13.67 -19.18 -10.16
N ILE A 359 -14.56 -19.84 -9.42
CA ILE A 359 -14.23 -20.46 -8.12
C ILE A 359 -13.14 -21.54 -8.23
N HIS A 360 -12.97 -22.19 -9.39
CA HIS A 360 -11.89 -23.16 -9.61
C HIS A 360 -10.53 -22.50 -9.86
N LYS A 361 -10.47 -21.18 -9.82
CA LYS A 361 -9.26 -20.36 -9.91
C LYS A 361 -9.04 -19.54 -8.65
N THR A 362 -10.07 -18.81 -8.20
CA THR A 362 -10.01 -17.87 -7.07
C THR A 362 -10.33 -18.51 -5.72
N ASN A 363 -11.06 -19.64 -5.72
CA ASN A 363 -11.68 -20.25 -4.54
C ASN A 363 -12.57 -19.30 -3.72
N VAL A 364 -13.07 -18.23 -4.34
CA VAL A 364 -14.03 -17.31 -3.74
C VAL A 364 -15.44 -17.73 -4.21
N PRO A 365 -16.37 -18.04 -3.30
CA PRO A 365 -17.75 -18.37 -3.68
C PRO A 365 -18.45 -17.24 -4.42
N ASN A 366 -19.25 -17.58 -5.43
CA ASN A 366 -20.07 -16.62 -6.16
C ASN A 366 -21.05 -15.86 -5.24
N LEU A 367 -21.49 -16.46 -4.13
CA LEU A 367 -22.32 -15.79 -3.13
C LEU A 367 -21.60 -14.58 -2.52
N ARG A 368 -20.30 -14.73 -2.20
CA ARG A 368 -19.45 -13.64 -1.70
C ARG A 368 -19.36 -12.51 -2.70
N ILE A 369 -19.08 -12.84 -3.96
CA ILE A 369 -18.97 -11.83 -5.02
C ILE A 369 -20.32 -11.16 -5.27
N SER A 370 -21.44 -11.89 -5.19
CA SER A 370 -22.79 -11.34 -5.37
C SER A 370 -23.11 -10.30 -4.31
N ILE A 371 -22.90 -10.60 -3.02
CA ILE A 371 -23.21 -9.64 -1.96
C ILE A 371 -22.34 -8.39 -2.05
N ARG A 372 -21.06 -8.52 -2.45
CA ARG A 372 -20.17 -7.38 -2.69
C ARG A 372 -20.68 -6.53 -3.84
N HIS A 373 -21.00 -7.15 -4.96
CA HIS A 373 -21.45 -6.48 -6.18
C HIS A 373 -22.84 -5.85 -6.02
N GLU A 374 -23.79 -6.51 -5.38
CA GLU A 374 -25.12 -5.97 -5.08
C GLU A 374 -25.04 -4.77 -4.14
N THR A 375 -24.27 -4.90 -3.06
CA THR A 375 -24.08 -3.80 -2.11
C THR A 375 -23.40 -2.61 -2.79
N TRP A 376 -22.37 -2.86 -3.62
CA TRP A 376 -21.76 -1.82 -4.44
C TRP A 376 -22.77 -1.14 -5.38
N LYS A 377 -23.60 -1.92 -6.10
CA LYS A 377 -24.62 -1.38 -7.00
C LYS A 377 -25.67 -0.53 -6.27
N GLU A 378 -26.17 -1.02 -5.13
CA GLU A 378 -27.13 -0.29 -4.30
C GLU A 378 -26.56 1.05 -3.84
N GLU A 379 -25.33 1.02 -3.33
CA GLU A 379 -24.63 2.23 -2.95
C GLU A 379 -24.47 3.14 -4.16
N MET A 380 -23.97 2.64 -5.30
CA MET A 380 -23.85 3.40 -6.56
C MET A 380 -25.14 4.13 -6.92
N GLN A 381 -26.26 3.41 -6.93
CA GLN A 381 -27.56 4.00 -7.19
C GLN A 381 -27.93 5.07 -6.16
N TYR A 382 -27.57 4.90 -4.89
CA TYR A 382 -27.85 5.88 -3.86
C TYR A 382 -27.20 7.26 -4.13
N VAL A 383 -25.87 7.34 -4.40
CA VAL A 383 -25.21 8.65 -4.63
C VAL A 383 -25.56 9.28 -5.96
N TYR A 384 -25.77 8.48 -7.00
CA TYR A 384 -26.28 9.00 -8.27
C TYR A 384 -27.80 9.19 -8.25
N SER A 385 -28.46 9.08 -7.09
CA SER A 385 -29.90 9.33 -6.91
C SER A 385 -30.75 8.54 -7.91
N GLY A 386 -30.43 7.25 -8.07
CA GLY A 386 -31.08 6.29 -8.98
C GLY A 386 -30.63 6.36 -10.43
N LYS A 387 -29.64 7.20 -10.76
CA LYS A 387 -29.16 7.42 -12.13
C LYS A 387 -27.77 6.81 -12.40
N ALA A 388 -27.29 5.91 -11.55
CA ALA A 388 -25.95 5.36 -11.73
C ALA A 388 -25.91 4.46 -12.97
N ARG A 389 -24.95 4.72 -13.87
CA ARG A 389 -24.60 3.76 -14.92
C ARG A 389 -23.65 2.73 -14.31
N VAL A 390 -24.09 1.48 -14.28
CA VAL A 390 -23.29 0.36 -13.77
C VAL A 390 -22.56 -0.28 -14.95
N PRO A 391 -21.22 -0.17 -15.06
CA PRO A 391 -20.47 -0.84 -16.11
C PRO A 391 -20.51 -2.37 -15.93
N GLU A 392 -20.55 -3.09 -17.05
CA GLU A 392 -20.51 -4.57 -17.07
C GLU A 392 -19.09 -5.12 -16.86
N GLU A 393 -18.08 -4.37 -17.30
CA GLU A 393 -16.65 -4.73 -17.18
C GLU A 393 -15.97 -3.94 -16.07
N ILE A 394 -14.91 -4.52 -15.47
CA ILE A 394 -14.05 -3.85 -14.50
C ILE A 394 -13.36 -2.65 -15.15
N ASP A 395 -13.06 -1.62 -14.36
CA ASP A 395 -12.33 -0.46 -14.87
C ASP A 395 -10.83 -0.71 -14.74
N ILE A 396 -10.09 -0.16 -15.71
CA ILE A 396 -8.62 -0.11 -15.76
C ILE A 396 -8.13 1.06 -14.91
#